data_AF-A0A968JYI8-F1
#
_entry.id   AF-A0A968JYI8-F1
#
_cell.length_a   1.000
_cell.length_b   1.000
_cell.length_c   1.000
_cell.angle_alpha   90.00
_cell.angle_beta   90.00
_cell.angle_gamma   90.00
#
_symmetry.space_group_name_H-M   'P 1'
#
loop_
_entity.id
_entity.type
_entity.pdbx_description
1 polymer ?
#
loop_
_entity_poly.entity_id
_entity_poly.type
_entity_poly.pdbx_seq_one_letter_code
_entity_poly.pdbx_strand_id
1 'polypeptide(L)'
;MAKSGDPELAILMVAGIWTEGLFIATHISDDTYNNQEIVKIIYDQKSSLESLIEMMKNHSGDELIDSYIVAFEKLKAEYDKTDGSLTESQLKGITSAIASIRSSIVS
;
A
#
# COMPACT_ATOMS: atom_id res chain seq x y z
N MET A 1 0.37 -16.77 -24.87
CA MET A 1 1.83 -16.94 -24.77
C MET A 1 2.33 -15.89 -23.80
N ALA A 2 2.47 -16.23 -22.52
CA ALA A 2 3.12 -15.35 -21.55
C ALA A 2 4.60 -15.27 -21.97
N LYS A 3 5.00 -14.15 -22.56
CA LYS A 3 6.40 -13.89 -22.90
C LYS A 3 7.14 -13.53 -21.62
N SER A 4 8.35 -14.02 -21.49
CA SER A 4 9.26 -13.82 -20.37
C SER A 4 9.33 -12.35 -19.93
N GLY A 5 9.00 -12.09 -18.66
CA GLY A 5 9.35 -10.89 -17.88
C GLY A 5 8.94 -9.55 -18.46
N ASP A 6 7.64 -9.32 -18.64
CA ASP A 6 7.10 -7.98 -18.90
C ASP A 6 7.37 -7.10 -17.65
N PRO A 7 8.22 -6.06 -17.73
CA PRO A 7 8.57 -5.21 -16.59
C PRO A 7 7.34 -4.60 -15.91
N GLU A 8 6.32 -4.26 -16.70
CA GLU A 8 5.05 -3.72 -16.24
C GLU A 8 4.26 -4.78 -15.43
N LEU A 9 4.25 -6.05 -15.87
CA LEU A 9 3.67 -7.14 -15.09
C LEU A 9 4.44 -7.38 -13.79
N ALA A 10 5.77 -7.29 -13.82
CA ALA A 10 6.61 -7.49 -12.64
C ALA A 10 6.34 -6.42 -11.57
N ILE A 11 6.23 -5.14 -11.96
CA ILE A 11 5.92 -4.08 -11.01
C ILE A 11 4.50 -4.20 -10.45
N LEU A 12 3.52 -4.61 -11.27
CA LEU A 12 2.16 -4.88 -10.80
C LEU A 12 2.11 -6.04 -9.79
N MET A 13 2.89 -7.10 -10.00
CA MET A 13 3.00 -8.18 -9.02
C MET A 13 3.57 -7.69 -7.69
N VAL A 14 4.62 -6.86 -7.72
CA VAL A 14 5.21 -6.28 -6.50
C VAL A 14 4.20 -5.39 -5.78
N ALA A 15 3.47 -4.54 -6.51
CA ALA A 15 2.41 -3.69 -5.97
C ALA A 15 1.28 -4.51 -5.33
N GLY A 16 0.88 -5.62 -5.95
CA GLY A 16 -0.11 -6.54 -5.41
C GLY A 16 0.34 -7.21 -4.11
N ILE A 17 1.58 -7.74 -4.08
CA ILE A 17 2.15 -8.36 -2.87
C ILE A 17 2.24 -7.35 -1.73
N TRP A 18 2.71 -6.13 -2.02
CA TRP A 18 2.80 -5.07 -1.02
C TRP A 18 1.41 -4.71 -0.47
N THR A 19 0.41 -4.61 -1.35
CA THR A 19 -0.99 -4.33 -0.99
C THR A 19 -1.55 -5.39 -0.05
N GLU A 20 -1.40 -6.66 -0.38
CA GLU A 20 -1.90 -7.76 0.48
C GLU A 20 -1.14 -7.82 1.81
N GLY A 21 0.17 -7.58 1.81
CA GLY A 21 0.97 -7.55 3.03
C GLY A 21 0.47 -6.50 4.03
N LEU A 22 0.23 -5.27 3.56
CA LEU A 22 -0.31 -4.21 4.39
C LEU A 22 -1.79 -4.46 4.77
N PHE A 23 -2.59 -4.99 3.85
CA PHE A 23 -3.99 -5.36 4.14
C PHE A 23 -4.06 -6.38 5.28
N ILE A 24 -3.27 -7.45 5.21
CA ILE A 24 -3.19 -8.45 6.28
C ILE A 24 -2.78 -7.79 7.58
N ALA A 25 -1.69 -7.01 7.59
CA ALA A 25 -1.17 -6.36 8.80
C ALA A 25 -2.22 -5.47 9.49
N THR A 26 -3.04 -4.74 8.71
CA THR A 26 -4.11 -3.88 9.22
C THR A 26 -5.37 -4.63 9.65
N HIS A 27 -5.54 -5.90 9.25
CA HIS A 27 -6.72 -6.74 9.52
C HIS A 27 -6.40 -7.99 10.37
N ILE A 28 -5.24 -8.06 11.03
CA ILE A 28 -4.86 -9.22 11.87
C ILE A 28 -5.89 -9.46 12.98
N SER A 29 -6.41 -8.39 13.59
CA SER A 29 -7.44 -8.48 14.62
C SER A 29 -8.27 -7.20 14.72
N ASP A 30 -9.46 -7.31 15.30
CA ASP A 30 -10.29 -6.14 15.65
C ASP A 30 -9.59 -5.18 16.62
N ASP A 31 -8.54 -5.64 17.31
CA ASP A 31 -7.78 -4.89 18.29
C ASP A 31 -6.35 -4.52 17.83
N THR A 32 -6.14 -4.40 16.52
CA THR A 32 -4.83 -4.14 15.90
C THR A 32 -4.14 -2.90 16.49
N TYR A 33 -4.89 -1.87 16.91
CA TYR A 33 -4.35 -0.67 17.55
C TYR A 33 -3.69 -0.93 18.91
N ASN A 34 -4.22 -1.88 19.69
CA ASN A 34 -3.67 -2.20 21.02
C ASN A 34 -2.39 -3.02 20.93
N ASN A 35 -2.08 -3.60 19.76
CA ASN A 35 -0.80 -4.24 19.52
C ASN A 35 0.22 -3.23 18.98
N GLN A 36 0.99 -2.64 19.89
CA GLN A 36 2.00 -1.62 19.57
C GLN A 36 3.08 -2.12 18.58
N GLU A 37 3.41 -3.41 18.58
CA GLU A 37 4.36 -3.98 17.61
C GLU A 37 3.76 -3.97 16.20
N ILE A 38 2.49 -4.36 16.05
CA ILE A 38 1.81 -4.34 14.76
C ILE A 38 1.62 -2.89 14.28
N VAL A 39 1.21 -1.98 15.17
CA VAL A 39 1.09 -0.55 14.84
C VAL A 39 2.42 0.01 14.33
N LYS A 40 3.54 -0.35 14.96
CA LYS A 40 4.87 0.04 14.51
C LYS A 40 5.21 -0.56 13.14
N ILE A 41 4.91 -1.84 12.92
CA ILE A 41 5.14 -2.49 11.61
C ILE A 41 4.39 -1.76 10.50
N ILE A 42 3.11 -1.40 10.74
CA ILE A 42 2.28 -0.65 9.80
C ILE A 42 2.86 0.73 9.54
N TYR A 43 3.25 1.45 10.60
CA TYR A 43 3.91 2.76 10.48
C TYR A 43 5.17 2.70 9.61
N ASP A 44 6.03 1.70 9.86
CA ASP A 44 7.30 1.53 9.15
C ASP A 44 7.12 1.23 7.65
N GLN A 45 5.94 0.72 7.23
CA GLN A 45 5.64 0.47 5.81
C GLN A 45 5.64 1.74 4.96
N LYS A 46 5.54 2.93 5.56
CA LYS A 46 5.61 4.22 4.83
C LYS A 46 6.81 4.30 3.90
N SER A 47 8.00 3.94 4.39
CA SER A 47 9.24 3.99 3.60
C SER A 47 9.19 3.05 2.39
N SER A 48 8.67 1.84 2.58
CA SER A 48 8.51 0.88 1.50
C SER A 48 7.44 1.30 0.47
N LEU A 49 6.37 2.00 0.90
CA LEU A 49 5.38 2.59 0.01
C LEU A 49 6.01 3.66 -0.88
N GLU A 50 6.88 4.50 -0.31
CA GLU A 50 7.60 5.53 -1.05
C GLU A 50 8.49 4.93 -2.14
N SER A 51 9.25 3.89 -1.80
CA SER A 51 10.06 3.16 -2.78
C SER A 51 9.21 2.48 -3.86
N LEU A 52 8.06 1.89 -3.49
CA LEU A 52 7.14 1.28 -4.45
C LEU A 52 6.62 2.32 -5.45
N ILE A 53 6.16 3.48 -4.97
CA ILE A 53 5.66 4.57 -5.82
C ILE A 53 6.77 5.03 -6.77
N GLU A 54 8.00 5.21 -6.28
CA GLU A 54 9.15 5.61 -7.11
C GLU A 54 9.46 4.57 -8.20
N MET A 55 9.45 3.29 -7.86
CA MET A 55 9.64 2.21 -8.83
C MET A 55 8.53 2.21 -9.90
N MET A 56 7.26 2.38 -9.49
CA MET A 56 6.12 2.42 -10.41
C MET A 56 6.19 3.62 -11.37
N LYS A 57 6.64 4.79 -10.90
CA LYS A 57 6.82 5.98 -11.73
C LYS A 57 7.81 5.79 -12.88
N ASN A 58 8.76 4.86 -12.77
CA ASN A 58 9.66 4.54 -13.89
C ASN A 58 8.95 3.81 -15.04
N HIS A 59 7.74 3.31 -14.80
CA HIS A 59 6.87 2.63 -15.76
C HIS A 59 5.56 3.40 -16.00
N SER A 60 5.54 4.71 -15.70
CA SER A 60 4.38 5.56 -15.96
C SER A 60 4.04 5.64 -17.45
N GLY A 61 2.76 5.79 -17.78
CA GLY A 61 2.25 5.80 -19.15
C GLY A 61 1.46 4.54 -19.54
N ASP A 62 1.44 3.53 -18.68
CA ASP A 62 0.43 2.48 -18.67
C ASP A 62 -0.74 2.92 -17.78
N GLU A 63 -1.97 2.90 -18.32
CA GLU A 63 -3.17 3.40 -17.62
C GLU A 63 -3.43 2.68 -16.29
N LEU A 64 -3.13 1.37 -16.22
CA LEU A 64 -3.29 0.60 -15.01
C LEU A 64 -2.25 1.03 -14.00
N ILE A 65 -0.96 1.05 -14.35
CA ILE A 65 0.12 1.48 -13.43
C ILE A 65 -0.14 2.91 -12.91
N ASP A 66 -0.53 3.83 -13.78
CA ASP A 66 -0.83 5.22 -13.41
C ASP A 66 -1.99 5.30 -12.39
N SER A 67 -3.02 4.46 -12.55
CA SER A 67 -4.13 4.39 -11.60
C SER A 67 -3.69 3.93 -10.20
N TYR A 68 -2.75 2.98 -10.14
CA TYR A 68 -2.18 2.50 -8.86
C TYR A 68 -1.29 3.56 -8.22
N ILE A 69 -0.48 4.28 -9.01
CA ILE A 69 0.35 5.38 -8.50
C ILE A 69 -0.56 6.40 -7.79
N VAL A 70 -1.65 6.82 -8.44
CA VAL A 70 -2.61 7.76 -7.84
C VAL A 70 -3.22 7.21 -6.55
N ALA A 71 -3.55 5.93 -6.50
CA ALA A 71 -4.12 5.30 -5.32
C ALA A 71 -3.11 5.20 -4.16
N PHE A 72 -1.87 4.82 -4.45
CA PHE A 72 -0.79 4.76 -3.47
C PHE A 72 -0.34 6.14 -3.00
N GLU A 73 -0.37 7.17 -3.84
CA GLU A 73 -0.11 8.55 -3.42
C GLU A 73 -1.15 9.06 -2.42
N LYS A 74 -2.43 8.67 -2.59
CA LYS A 74 -3.47 8.97 -1.59
C LYS A 74 -3.21 8.26 -0.27
N LEU A 75 -2.80 7.00 -0.30
CA LEU A 75 -2.40 6.28 0.91
C LEU A 75 -1.18 6.91 1.57
N LYS A 76 -0.17 7.32 0.79
CA LYS A 76 1.00 8.03 1.29
C LYS A 76 0.60 9.32 1.99
N ALA A 77 -0.37 10.06 1.45
CA ALA A 77 -0.88 11.27 2.08
C ALA A 77 -1.51 11.01 3.46
N GLU A 78 -2.07 9.82 3.73
CA GLU A 78 -2.49 9.44 5.08
C GLU A 78 -1.29 9.22 6.01
N TYR A 79 -0.24 8.55 5.54
CA TYR A 79 1.01 8.38 6.29
C TYR A 79 1.73 9.72 6.56
N ASP A 80 1.63 10.69 5.67
CA ASP A 80 2.26 12.01 5.83
C ASP A 80 1.62 12.86 6.94
N LYS A 81 0.42 12.51 7.40
CA LYS A 81 -0.25 13.16 8.54
C LYS A 81 0.26 12.67 9.91
N THR A 82 1.16 11.68 9.93
CA THR A 82 1.60 10.98 11.13
C THR A 82 2.92 11.54 11.64
N ASP A 83 3.11 11.57 12.96
CA ASP A 83 4.34 12.07 13.60
C ASP A 83 4.86 11.04 14.61
N GLY A 84 5.86 10.26 14.21
CA GLY A 84 6.53 9.21 15.00
C GLY A 84 5.69 7.98 15.39
N SER A 85 4.36 8.05 15.32
CA SER A 85 3.43 6.95 15.63
C SER A 85 2.09 7.13 14.93
N LEU A 86 1.26 6.07 14.93
CA LEU A 86 -0.12 6.11 14.44
C LEU A 86 -1.09 6.23 15.60
N THR A 87 -1.99 7.22 15.53
CA THR A 87 -3.22 7.22 16.31
C THR A 87 -4.21 6.19 15.77
N GLU A 88 -5.20 5.80 16.57
CA GLU A 88 -6.26 4.86 16.15
C GLU A 88 -7.01 5.35 14.90
N SER A 89 -7.26 6.66 14.81
CA SER A 89 -7.92 7.28 13.65
C SER A 89 -7.05 7.17 12.39
N GLN A 90 -5.74 7.42 12.51
CA GLN A 90 -4.81 7.29 11.38
C GLN A 90 -4.67 5.84 10.93
N LEU A 91 -4.61 4.89 11.87
CA LEU A 91 -4.62 3.46 11.56
C LEU A 91 -5.90 3.06 10.81
N LYS A 92 -7.08 3.52 11.26
CA LYS A 92 -8.35 3.30 10.56
C LYS A 92 -8.37 3.92 9.16
N GLY A 93 -7.78 5.10 8.98
CA GLY A 93 -7.62 5.75 7.68
C GLY A 93 -6.77 4.91 6.73
N ILE A 94 -5.60 4.45 7.18
CA ILE A 94 -4.70 3.57 6.43
C ILE A 94 -5.41 2.25 6.08
N THR A 95 -6.09 1.64 7.05
CA THR A 95 -6.86 0.39 6.88
C THR A 95 -7.94 0.55 5.80
N SER A 96 -8.68 1.66 5.82
CA SER A 96 -9.73 1.92 4.84
C SER A 96 -9.16 2.19 3.45
N ALA A 97 -8.05 2.95 3.38
CA ALA A 97 -7.38 3.25 2.13
C ALA A 97 -6.82 1.98 1.47
N ILE A 98 -6.15 1.10 2.23
CA ILE A 98 -5.60 -0.15 1.67
C ILE A 98 -6.70 -1.14 1.25
N ALA A 99 -7.81 -1.20 1.99
CA ALA A 99 -8.98 -2.01 1.59
C ALA A 99 -9.62 -1.52 0.28
N SER A 100 -9.67 -0.20 0.09
CA SER A 100 -10.15 0.41 -1.16
C SER A 100 -9.23 0.08 -2.34
N ILE A 101 -7.91 0.22 -2.16
CA ILE A 101 -6.91 -0.14 -3.17
C ILE A 101 -7.09 -1.61 -3.57
N ARG A 102 -7.10 -2.53 -2.59
CA ARG A 102 -7.30 -3.96 -2.82
C ARG A 102 -8.58 -4.26 -3.62
N SER A 103 -9.68 -3.59 -3.29
CA SER A 103 -10.96 -3.78 -3.97
C SER A 103 -10.90 -3.41 -5.45
N SER A 104 -10.09 -2.41 -5.82
CA SER A 104 -9.86 -2.03 -7.22
C SER A 104 -9.01 -3.04 -8.02
N ILE A 105 -8.30 -3.95 -7.34
CA ILE A 105 -7.49 -5.01 -7.97
C ILE A 105 -8.33 -6.25 -8.28
N VAL A 106 -9.25 -6.61 -7.36
CA VAL A 106 -9.96 -7.89 -7.37
C VAL A 106 -11.30 -7.82 -8.12
N SER A 107 -11.77 -6.63 -8.51
CA SER A 107 -13.09 -6.43 -9.13
C SER A 107 -13.06 -6.43 -10.66
#